data_AF-A0A6A4LTF5-F1
#
_entry.id   AF-A0A6A4LTF5-F1
#
_cell.length_a   1.000
_cell.length_b   1.000
_cell.length_c   1.000
_cell.angle_alpha   90.00
_cell.angle_beta   90.00
_cell.angle_gamma   90.00
#
_symmetry.space_group_name_H-M   'P 1'
#
loop_
_entity.id
_entity.type
_entity.pdbx_description
1 polymer ?
#
loop_
_entity_poly.entity_id
_entity_poly.type
_entity_poly.pdbx_seq_one_letter_code
_entity_poly.pdbx_strand_id
1 'polypeptide(L)'
;MRERSPTAMADDPLTEELEPGSKVVGRAQGINRVLDPVRETRIVGGSGLFMFARGYALARTVRYSLKTGDAVVEYNVFVTTLCNAWVESF
;
A
#
# COMPACT_ATOMS: atom_id res chain seq x y z
N MET A 1 -25.20 -7.07 11.99
CA MET A 1 -23.85 -7.04 12.58
C MET A 1 -22.88 -7.27 11.42
N ARG A 2 -22.04 -6.29 11.03
CA ARG A 2 -21.02 -6.55 9.99
C ARG A 2 -19.92 -7.39 10.63
N GLU A 3 -19.79 -8.64 10.23
CA GLU A 3 -18.68 -9.49 10.66
C GLU A 3 -17.36 -8.81 10.31
N ARG A 4 -16.44 -8.80 11.27
CA ARG A 4 -15.15 -8.10 11.13
C ARG A 4 -14.32 -8.87 10.12
N SER A 5 -13.91 -8.21 9.03
CA SER A 5 -12.99 -8.80 8.03
C SER A 5 -11.76 -9.42 8.72
N PRO A 6 -11.40 -10.69 8.40
CA PRO A 6 -10.24 -11.37 8.95
C PRO A 6 -8.98 -10.55 8.64
N THR A 7 -8.13 -10.49 9.65
CA THR A 7 -6.96 -9.63 9.69
C THR A 7 -5.72 -10.51 9.59
N ALA A 8 -4.88 -10.28 8.58
CA ALA A 8 -3.67 -11.05 8.31
C ALA A 8 -2.41 -10.20 8.47
N MET A 9 -1.32 -10.83 8.90
CA MET A 9 0.02 -10.24 8.78
C MET A 9 0.45 -10.30 7.32
N ALA A 10 0.96 -9.20 6.78
CA ALA A 10 1.41 -9.08 5.40
C ALA A 10 2.92 -8.78 5.36
N ASP A 11 3.63 -9.45 4.45
CA ASP A 11 4.98 -9.13 3.99
C ASP A 11 5.03 -9.38 2.47
N ASP A 12 4.09 -8.75 1.79
CA ASP A 12 3.73 -9.07 0.41
C ASP A 12 4.59 -8.25 -0.58
N PRO A 13 4.99 -8.84 -1.72
CA PRO A 13 5.68 -8.08 -2.75
C PRO A 13 4.76 -7.03 -3.37
N LEU A 14 5.30 -5.83 -3.61
CA LEU A 14 4.68 -4.81 -4.47
C LEU A 14 5.26 -4.94 -5.86
N THR A 15 4.39 -5.09 -6.87
CA THR A 15 4.76 -5.27 -8.27
C THR A 15 4.23 -4.15 -9.15
N GLU A 16 4.87 -3.93 -10.31
CA GLU A 16 4.44 -2.89 -11.28
C GLU A 16 3.08 -3.21 -11.91
N GLU A 17 2.74 -4.49 -12.05
CA GLU A 17 1.49 -4.97 -12.63
C GLU A 17 0.75 -5.92 -11.69
N LEU A 18 -0.50 -6.24 -12.03
CA LEU A 18 -1.32 -7.20 -11.27
C LEU A 18 -0.86 -8.66 -11.43
N GLU A 19 0.01 -8.93 -12.39
CA GLU A 19 0.54 -10.26 -12.65
C GLU A 19 1.64 -10.62 -11.62
N PRO A 20 1.54 -11.75 -10.91
CA PRO A 20 2.48 -12.14 -9.85
C PRO A 20 3.95 -12.27 -10.29
N GLY A 21 4.21 -12.48 -11.59
CA GLY A 21 5.56 -12.59 -12.15
C GLY A 21 6.16 -11.26 -12.63
N SER A 22 5.43 -10.15 -12.49
CA SER A 22 5.93 -8.83 -12.88
C SER A 22 7.02 -8.33 -11.92
N LYS A 23 7.72 -7.27 -12.33
CA LYS A 23 8.87 -6.73 -11.57
C LYS A 23 8.44 -6.26 -10.18
N VAL A 24 9.16 -6.73 -9.17
CA VAL A 24 9.00 -6.28 -7.78
C VAL A 24 9.65 -4.91 -7.59
N VAL A 25 8.90 -3.96 -7.03
CA VAL A 25 9.32 -2.57 -6.74
C VAL A 25 9.41 -2.25 -5.26
N GLY A 26 8.92 -3.15 -4.39
CA GLY A 26 8.98 -2.96 -2.94
C GLY A 26 8.26 -4.07 -2.20
N ARG A 27 7.97 -3.82 -0.91
CA ARG A 27 7.20 -4.72 -0.05
C ARG A 27 6.18 -3.95 0.77
N ALA A 28 5.01 -4.53 0.95
CA ALA A 28 3.98 -4.05 1.85
C ALA A 28 4.02 -4.88 3.14
N GLN A 29 4.44 -4.25 4.23
CA GLN A 29 4.56 -4.89 5.52
C GLN A 29 3.55 -4.31 6.51
N GLY A 30 2.86 -5.18 7.25
CA GLY A 30 1.94 -4.74 8.29
C GLY A 30 0.73 -5.66 8.43
N ILE A 31 -0.42 -5.06 8.69
CA ILE A 31 -1.66 -5.78 8.98
C ILE A 31 -2.72 -5.40 7.96
N ASN A 32 -3.34 -6.41 7.33
CA ASN A 32 -4.30 -6.20 6.25
C ASN A 32 -5.68 -6.84 6.53
N ARG A 33 -6.75 -6.13 6.20
CA ARG A 33 -8.15 -6.59 6.37
C ARG A 33 -8.70 -7.15 5.06
N VAL A 34 -8.26 -8.35 4.69
CA VAL A 34 -8.28 -8.87 3.31
C VAL A 34 -9.66 -8.90 2.63
N LEU A 35 -10.77 -9.02 3.37
CA LEU A 35 -12.11 -9.08 2.77
C LEU A 35 -12.78 -7.73 2.48
N ASP A 36 -12.20 -6.59 2.90
CA ASP A 36 -12.83 -5.29 2.62
C ASP A 36 -12.49 -4.87 1.16
N PRO A 37 -13.45 -4.78 0.22
CA PRO A 37 -13.13 -4.70 -1.21
C PRO A 37 -12.38 -3.43 -1.64
N VAL A 38 -12.70 -2.28 -1.02
CA VAL A 38 -12.02 -0.99 -1.24
C VAL A 38 -11.71 -0.36 0.12
N ARG A 39 -10.48 0.09 0.31
CA ARG A 39 -10.00 0.71 1.55
C ARG A 39 -9.28 2.01 1.22
N GLU A 40 -9.72 3.10 1.82
CA GLU A 40 -8.93 4.34 1.86
C GLU A 40 -8.05 4.29 3.10
N THR A 41 -6.74 4.46 2.91
CA THR A 41 -5.77 4.57 4.00
C THR A 41 -5.09 5.94 3.93
N ARG A 42 -4.92 6.57 5.08
CA ARG A 42 -4.19 7.85 5.18
C ARG A 42 -2.70 7.57 5.21
N ILE A 43 -1.94 8.33 4.42
CA ILE A 43 -0.47 8.39 4.56
C ILE A 43 -0.18 9.20 5.82
N VAL A 44 0.26 8.52 6.87
CA VAL A 44 0.55 9.12 8.19
C VAL A 44 1.96 9.71 8.28
N GLY A 45 2.84 9.35 7.34
CA GLY A 45 4.20 9.84 7.25
C GLY A 45 5.00 9.05 6.22
N GLY A 46 6.29 9.34 6.14
CA GLY A 46 7.26 8.66 5.28
C GLY A 46 8.68 9.04 5.65
N SER A 47 9.65 8.36 5.04
CA SER A 47 11.08 8.55 5.25
C SER A 47 11.82 8.77 3.92
N GLY A 48 13.06 9.24 3.98
CA GLY A 48 13.88 9.49 2.79
C GLY A 48 13.22 10.48 1.83
N LEU A 49 13.06 10.08 0.56
CA LEU A 49 12.37 10.90 -0.46
C LEU A 49 10.92 11.23 -0.08
N PHE A 50 10.31 10.42 0.78
CA PHE A 50 8.96 10.61 1.29
C PHE A 50 8.94 11.21 2.71
N MET A 51 10.03 11.83 3.15
CA MET A 51 10.06 12.56 4.43
C MET A 51 8.99 13.66 4.42
N PHE A 52 8.23 13.75 5.52
CA PHE A 52 7.05 14.63 5.65
C PHE A 52 5.90 14.35 4.67
N ALA A 53 5.84 13.15 4.08
CA ALA A 53 4.76 12.76 3.19
C ALA A 53 3.37 12.88 3.85
N ARG A 54 2.42 13.45 3.10
CA ARG A 54 0.98 13.45 3.39
C ARG A 54 0.21 12.99 2.16
N GLY A 55 -0.98 12.44 2.38
CA GLY A 55 -1.86 12.00 1.29
C GLY A 55 -2.73 10.82 1.68
N TYR A 56 -3.15 10.07 0.69
CA TYR A 56 -4.01 8.90 0.86
C TYR A 56 -3.68 7.82 -0.17
N ALA A 57 -4.01 6.59 0.15
CA ALA A 57 -3.95 5.46 -0.77
C ALA A 57 -5.31 4.79 -0.86
N LEU A 58 -5.68 4.40 -2.07
CA LEU A 58 -6.84 3.58 -2.35
C LEU A 58 -6.37 2.16 -2.66
N ALA A 59 -6.71 1.22 -1.78
CA ALA A 59 -6.44 -0.19 -1.96
C ALA A 59 -7.70 -0.90 -2.45
N ARG A 60 -7.64 -1.52 -3.63
CA ARG A 60 -8.74 -2.28 -4.22
C ARG A 60 -8.33 -3.74 -4.37
N THR A 61 -9.09 -4.65 -3.77
CA THR A 61 -8.85 -6.09 -3.96
C THR A 61 -9.41 -6.50 -5.32
N VAL A 62 -8.53 -6.90 -6.25
CA VAL A 62 -8.92 -7.28 -7.62
C VAL A 62 -9.17 -8.78 -7.71
N ARG A 63 -8.35 -9.58 -7.03
CA ARG A 63 -8.50 -11.04 -6.97
C ARG A 63 -8.30 -11.51 -5.54
N TYR A 64 -9.12 -12.46 -5.11
CA TYR A 64 -8.97 -13.14 -3.83
C TYR A 64 -9.33 -14.61 -3.97
N SER A 65 -8.40 -15.49 -3.59
CA SER A 65 -8.55 -16.94 -3.63
C SER A 65 -8.82 -17.47 -2.23
N LEU A 66 -10.05 -17.90 -1.96
CA LEU A 66 -10.45 -18.49 -0.68
C LEU A 66 -9.76 -19.83 -0.38
N LYS A 67 -9.26 -20.52 -1.41
CA LYS A 67 -8.62 -21.83 -1.25
C LYS A 67 -7.17 -21.74 -0.79
N THR A 68 -6.45 -20.72 -1.27
CA THR A 68 -5.03 -20.53 -0.97
C THR A 68 -4.79 -19.40 0.04
N GLY A 69 -5.75 -18.47 0.16
CA GLY A 69 -5.61 -17.25 0.95
C GLY A 69 -4.95 -16.10 0.19
N ASP A 70 -4.58 -16.30 -1.08
CA ASP A 70 -3.88 -15.30 -1.88
C ASP A 70 -4.79 -14.16 -2.31
N ALA A 71 -4.28 -12.94 -2.24
CA ALA A 71 -4.96 -11.74 -2.68
C ALA A 71 -4.06 -10.91 -3.60
N VAL A 72 -4.63 -10.37 -4.68
CA VAL A 72 -4.01 -9.32 -5.48
C VAL A 72 -4.74 -8.02 -5.21
N VAL A 73 -4.01 -7.06 -4.64
CA VAL A 73 -4.54 -5.75 -4.24
C VAL A 73 -3.85 -4.66 -5.04
N GLU A 74 -4.66 -3.89 -5.76
CA GLU A 74 -4.20 -2.72 -6.50
C GLU A 74 -4.14 -1.51 -5.58
N TYR A 75 -3.01 -0.80 -5.60
CA TYR A 75 -2.80 0.42 -4.81
C TYR A 75 -2.67 1.62 -5.73
N ASN A 76 -3.56 2.60 -5.53
CA ASN A 76 -3.42 3.94 -6.09
C ASN A 76 -3.01 4.90 -4.98
N VAL A 77 -1.78 5.39 -5.00
CA VAL A 77 -1.20 6.20 -3.92
C VAL A 77 -1.03 7.64 -4.39
N PHE A 78 -1.66 8.57 -3.67
CA PHE A 78 -1.51 10.00 -3.90
C PHE A 78 -0.70 10.58 -2.75
N VAL A 79 0.52 11.02 -3.05
CA VAL A 79 1.47 11.50 -2.06
C VAL A 79 1.96 12.90 -2.40
N THR A 80 1.94 13.77 -1.41
CA THR A 80 2.58 15.09 -1.45
C THR A 80 3.71 15.09 -0.44
N THR A 81 4.92 15.38 -0.93
CA THR A 81 6.13 15.54 -0.11
C THR A 81 6.59 16.98 -0.15
N LEU A 82 7.34 17.39 0.87
CA LEU A 82 8.05 18.67 0.81
C LEU A 82 9.36 18.42 0.07
N CYS A 83 9.60 19.18 -1.00
CA CYS A 83 10.95 19.28 -1.55
C CYS A 83 11.76 20.19 -0.62
N ASN A 84 12.71 19.63 0.12
CA ASN A 84 13.70 20.40 0.84
C ASN A 84 14.72 21.00 -0.15
N ALA A 85 14.29 21.99 -0.91
CA ALA A 85 15.12 22.80 -1.79
C ALA A 85 15.68 24.02 -1.05
N TRP A 86 16.35 23.83 0.08
CA TRP A 86 17.12 24.87 0.78
C TRP A 86 18.14 24.20 1.72
N VAL A 87 19.37 23.92 1.25
CA VAL A 87 20.69 24.13 1.91
C VAL A 87 21.78 23.69 0.91
N GLU A 88 22.01 24.48 -0.15
CA GLU A 88 23.32 24.54 -0.83
C GLU A 88 23.50 25.98 -1.32
N SER A 89 23.78 26.90 -0.39
CA SER A 89 24.27 28.25 -0.68
C SER A 89 25.10 28.71 0.52
N PHE A 90 26.37 28.30 0.52
CA PHE A 90 27.48 28.96 1.19
C PHE A 90 28.68 28.92 0.25
#